data_AF-A0A7W1ZFX5-F1
#
_entry.id   AF-A0A7W1ZFX5-F1
#
_cell.length_a   1.000
_cell.length_b   1.000
_cell.length_c   1.000
_cell.angle_alpha   90.00
_cell.angle_beta   90.00
_cell.angle_gamma   90.00
#
_symmetry.space_group_name_H-M   'P 1'
#
loop_
_entity.id
_entity.type
_entity.pdbx_description
1 polymer ?
#
loop_
_entity_poly.entity_id
_entity_poly.type
_entity_poly.pdbx_seq_one_letter_code
_entity_poly.pdbx_strand_id
1 'polypeptide(L)'
;MTMALTASLLGAVFAPTSSSATDDDTLNHQKNRLDDRISSRSADLHEISSRLVDVTVRVEGAVRDLKLARAELSAVRERVRRARIFDTLMQSRLEAAVLRLEDAETDLVQGRVDVSDQRKAVTSYAVSTFQSGDLASSTLNIAFEATTPEEVFDEMQAATTVLDKQEGDLQQLQAAEVLLELTEERVAATKLEVAARRVDSADSLEKKQTLQARTVVAKTRVAARVTDLRATKKLIASAERHELKRIATLKRERDRV
;
A
#
# COMPACT_ATOMS: atom_id res chain seq x y z
N MET A 1 17.10 -59.23 20.82
CA MET A 1 16.13 -59.90 19.92
C MET A 1 16.67 -59.74 18.50
N THR A 2 17.75 -60.48 18.13
CA THR A 2 17.74 -61.79 17.42
C THR A 2 17.01 -61.68 16.07
N MET A 3 17.64 -61.85 14.90
CA MET A 3 18.32 -63.07 14.45
C MET A 3 19.41 -62.76 13.40
N ALA A 4 20.59 -63.33 13.62
CA ALA A 4 21.56 -63.67 12.57
C ALA A 4 21.29 -65.13 12.16
N LEU A 5 21.33 -65.44 10.86
CA LEU A 5 21.27 -66.81 10.36
C LEU A 5 22.33 -67.03 9.29
N THR A 6 23.32 -67.85 9.66
CA THR A 6 24.34 -68.50 8.85
C THR A 6 23.80 -69.77 8.17
N ALA A 7 24.24 -70.11 6.96
CA ALA A 7 24.49 -71.50 6.54
C ALA A 7 25.25 -71.58 5.20
N SER A 8 26.15 -72.56 5.17
CA SER A 8 27.24 -72.84 4.23
C SER A 8 26.86 -73.61 2.96
N LEU A 9 27.88 -73.77 2.10
CA LEU A 9 28.28 -75.01 1.38
C LEU A 9 27.82 -75.18 -0.09
N LEU A 10 28.77 -75.15 -1.04
CA LEU A 10 29.26 -76.35 -1.74
C LEU A 10 30.42 -75.98 -2.70
N GLY A 11 31.58 -76.59 -2.48
CA GLY A 11 32.64 -76.69 -3.47
C GLY A 11 32.32 -77.82 -4.44
N ALA A 12 32.54 -77.59 -5.74
CA ALA A 12 32.58 -78.62 -6.76
C ALA A 12 33.96 -78.57 -7.43
N VAL A 13 34.66 -79.69 -7.29
CA VAL A 13 35.92 -80.04 -7.94
C VAL A 13 35.70 -80.10 -9.45
N PHE A 14 36.57 -79.45 -10.23
CA PHE A 14 36.79 -79.81 -11.63
C PHE A 14 38.29 -80.00 -11.86
N ALA A 15 38.67 -81.24 -12.15
CA ALA A 15 40.00 -81.60 -12.61
C ALA A 15 40.18 -81.23 -14.10
N PRO A 16 41.39 -80.88 -14.56
CA PRO A 16 41.66 -80.54 -15.95
C PRO A 16 41.90 -81.82 -16.75
N THR A 17 41.19 -82.00 -17.87
CA THR A 17 41.60 -82.92 -18.93
C THR A 17 41.87 -82.09 -20.17
N SER A 18 43.09 -82.21 -20.68
CA SER A 18 43.64 -81.44 -21.77
C SER A 18 43.25 -82.04 -23.12
N SER A 19 42.71 -81.22 -24.02
CA SER A 19 42.83 -81.44 -25.46
C SER A 19 42.66 -80.15 -26.25
N SER A 20 43.66 -79.89 -27.08
CA SER A 20 43.67 -79.14 -28.36
C SER A 20 43.38 -77.62 -28.37
N ALA A 21 44.36 -76.91 -28.92
CA ALA A 21 44.33 -75.64 -29.68
C ALA A 21 43.03 -74.80 -29.68
N THR A 22 43.22 -73.50 -29.40
CA THR A 22 42.26 -72.36 -29.40
C THR A 22 41.24 -72.30 -28.25
N ASP A 23 41.69 -72.13 -27.01
CA ASP A 23 40.78 -71.91 -25.87
C ASP A 23 41.17 -70.74 -24.93
N ASP A 24 42.29 -70.06 -25.20
CA ASP A 24 42.70 -68.86 -24.45
C ASP A 24 42.01 -67.59 -25.00
N ASP A 25 41.78 -67.55 -26.33
CA ASP A 25 40.98 -66.51 -26.99
C ASP A 25 39.50 -66.57 -26.57
N THR A 26 38.91 -67.76 -26.47
CA THR A 26 37.50 -67.94 -26.07
C THR A 26 37.26 -67.49 -24.63
N LEU A 27 38.17 -67.80 -23.70
CA LEU A 27 38.10 -67.39 -22.30
C LEU A 27 38.30 -65.88 -22.14
N ASN A 28 39.28 -65.28 -22.84
CA ASN A 28 39.47 -63.83 -22.88
C ASN A 28 38.28 -63.10 -23.50
N HIS A 29 37.68 -63.64 -24.57
CA HIS A 29 36.45 -63.11 -25.15
C HIS A 29 35.23 -63.23 -24.22
N GLN A 30 35.16 -64.26 -23.38
CA GLN A 30 34.10 -64.39 -22.37
C GLN A 30 34.29 -63.39 -21.23
N LYS A 31 35.53 -63.22 -20.74
CA LYS A 31 35.89 -62.23 -19.73
C LYS A 31 35.61 -60.80 -20.20
N ASN A 32 36.10 -60.42 -21.38
CA ASN A 32 35.84 -59.09 -21.94
C ASN A 32 34.35 -58.82 -22.10
N ARG A 33 33.58 -59.83 -22.57
CA ARG A 33 32.11 -59.72 -22.66
C ARG A 33 31.41 -59.59 -21.31
N LEU A 34 31.98 -60.14 -20.23
CA LEU A 34 31.43 -59.99 -18.88
C LEU A 34 31.77 -58.62 -18.30
N ASP A 35 33.01 -58.16 -18.46
CA ASP A 35 33.47 -56.85 -18.02
C ASP A 35 32.69 -55.72 -18.75
N ASP A 36 32.46 -55.86 -20.05
CA ASP A 36 31.62 -54.95 -20.84
C ASP A 36 30.18 -54.91 -20.31
N ARG A 37 29.60 -56.07 -19.98
CA ARG A 37 28.24 -56.13 -19.41
C ARG A 37 28.16 -55.50 -18.03
N ILE A 38 29.16 -55.68 -17.17
CA ILE A 38 29.21 -55.08 -15.83
C ILE A 38 29.38 -53.57 -15.93
N SER A 39 30.26 -53.11 -16.82
CA SER A 39 30.50 -51.69 -17.09
C SER A 39 29.22 -51.01 -17.62
N SER A 40 28.57 -51.61 -18.62
CA SER A 40 27.30 -51.11 -19.18
C SER A 40 26.20 -51.02 -18.12
N ARG A 41 26.05 -52.05 -17.27
CA ARG A 41 25.04 -52.05 -16.19
C ARG A 41 25.31 -50.99 -15.12
N SER A 42 26.59 -50.77 -14.80
CA SER A 42 27.01 -49.72 -13.86
C SER A 42 26.71 -48.32 -14.42
N ALA A 43 26.99 -48.11 -15.70
CA ALA A 43 26.68 -46.87 -16.41
C ALA A 43 25.17 -46.60 -16.45
N ASP A 44 24.36 -47.62 -16.76
CA ASP A 44 22.90 -47.53 -16.76
C ASP A 44 22.35 -47.12 -15.37
N LEU A 45 22.81 -47.77 -14.30
CA LEU A 45 22.38 -47.42 -12.94
C LEU A 45 22.76 -45.99 -12.54
N HIS A 46 23.93 -45.52 -12.97
CA HIS A 46 24.37 -44.14 -12.72
C HIS A 46 23.51 -43.12 -13.47
N GLU A 47 23.18 -43.38 -14.74
CA GLU A 47 22.30 -42.55 -15.56
C GLU A 47 20.89 -42.44 -14.94
N ILE A 48 20.34 -43.57 -14.48
CA ILE A 48 19.05 -43.65 -13.78
C ILE A 48 19.05 -42.77 -12.53
N SER A 49 20.09 -42.88 -11.71
CA SER A 49 20.23 -42.10 -10.47
C SER A 49 20.34 -40.61 -10.77
N SER A 50 21.18 -40.23 -11.74
CA SER A 50 21.36 -38.83 -12.15
C SER A 50 20.05 -38.21 -12.64
N ARG A 51 19.27 -38.93 -13.46
CA ARG A 51 17.97 -38.42 -13.95
C ARG A 51 16.97 -38.17 -12.83
N LEU A 52 16.87 -39.08 -11.86
CA LEU A 52 15.97 -38.91 -10.72
C LEU A 52 16.40 -37.74 -9.82
N VAL A 53 17.70 -37.59 -9.59
CA VAL A 53 18.26 -36.44 -8.86
C VAL A 53 17.91 -35.13 -9.56
N ASP A 54 18.16 -35.03 -10.87
CA ASP A 54 17.87 -33.83 -11.66
C ASP A 54 16.40 -33.42 -11.60
N VAL A 55 15.49 -34.37 -11.75
CA VAL A 55 14.05 -34.09 -11.69
C VAL A 55 13.61 -33.73 -10.27
N THR A 56 14.20 -34.34 -9.24
CA THR A 56 13.94 -33.99 -7.83
C THR A 56 14.35 -32.54 -7.56
N VAL A 57 15.56 -32.15 -7.97
CA VAL A 57 16.07 -30.77 -7.84
C VAL A 57 15.13 -29.78 -8.54
N ARG A 58 14.60 -30.13 -9.73
CA ARG A 58 13.59 -29.30 -10.43
C ARG A 58 12.29 -29.16 -9.64
N VAL A 59 11.79 -30.23 -9.03
CA VAL A 59 10.57 -30.17 -8.19
C VAL A 59 10.80 -29.27 -6.99
N GLU A 60 11.93 -29.42 -6.30
CA GLU A 60 12.29 -28.57 -5.17
C GLU A 60 12.40 -27.10 -5.57
N GLY A 61 13.03 -26.82 -6.72
CA GLY A 61 13.06 -25.49 -7.33
C GLY A 61 11.66 -24.92 -7.54
N ALA A 62 10.77 -25.68 -8.18
CA ALA A 62 9.38 -25.26 -8.42
C ALA A 62 8.59 -25.03 -7.10
N VAL A 63 8.85 -25.82 -6.05
CA VAL A 63 8.26 -25.62 -4.72
C VAL A 63 8.77 -24.31 -4.09
N ARG A 64 10.07 -24.03 -4.17
CA ARG A 64 10.66 -22.77 -3.69
C ARG A 64 10.07 -21.58 -4.43
N ASP A 65 9.99 -21.63 -5.76
CA ASP A 65 9.43 -20.57 -6.58
C ASP A 65 7.96 -20.29 -6.25
N LEU A 66 7.16 -21.33 -6.05
CA LEU A 66 5.77 -21.18 -5.61
C LEU A 66 5.68 -20.54 -4.21
N LYS A 67 6.56 -20.92 -3.29
CA LYS A 67 6.62 -20.32 -1.94
C LYS A 67 6.95 -18.82 -2.03
N LEU A 68 7.94 -18.45 -2.84
CA LEU A 68 8.32 -17.05 -3.07
C LEU A 68 7.18 -16.25 -3.70
N ALA A 69 6.52 -16.77 -4.73
CA ALA A 69 5.39 -16.11 -5.37
C ALA A 69 4.22 -15.89 -4.40
N ARG A 70 3.93 -16.85 -3.52
CA ARG A 70 2.90 -16.71 -2.47
C ARG A 70 3.28 -15.66 -1.43
N ALA A 71 4.55 -15.62 -1.04
CA ALA A 71 5.05 -14.60 -0.11
C ALA A 71 4.95 -13.19 -0.73
N GLU A 72 5.31 -13.03 -2.00
CA GLU A 72 5.15 -11.77 -2.74
C GLU A 72 3.69 -11.34 -2.79
N LEU A 73 2.78 -12.25 -3.16
CA LEU A 73 1.34 -11.96 -3.19
C LEU A 73 0.81 -11.53 -1.82
N SER A 74 1.24 -12.18 -0.74
CA SER A 74 0.90 -11.79 0.63
C SER A 74 1.39 -10.37 0.94
N ALA A 75 2.67 -10.10 0.67
CA ALA A 75 3.28 -8.79 0.90
C ALA A 75 2.58 -7.66 0.11
N VAL A 76 2.19 -7.92 -1.13
CA VAL A 76 1.45 -6.92 -1.95
C VAL A 76 0.03 -6.71 -1.41
N ARG A 77 -0.69 -7.76 -1.01
CA ARG A 77 -2.01 -7.63 -0.36
C ARG A 77 -1.95 -6.79 0.90
N GLU A 78 -0.92 -6.98 1.70
CA GLU A 78 -0.66 -6.19 2.90
C GLU A 78 -0.43 -4.71 2.59
N ARG A 79 0.32 -4.42 1.51
CA ARG A 79 0.50 -3.05 1.03
C ARG A 79 -0.81 -2.45 0.53
N VAL A 80 -1.65 -3.20 -0.18
CA VAL A 80 -2.99 -2.73 -0.61
C VAL A 80 -3.86 -2.41 0.59
N ARG A 81 -3.87 -3.26 1.63
CA ARG A 81 -4.64 -3.00 2.85
C ARG A 81 -4.23 -1.69 3.52
N ARG A 82 -2.92 -1.46 3.68
CA ARG A 82 -2.40 -0.19 4.22
C ARG A 82 -2.73 1.01 3.32
N ALA A 83 -2.59 0.85 2.01
CA ALA A 83 -2.91 1.91 1.05
C ALA A 83 -4.40 2.27 1.09
N ARG A 84 -5.30 1.29 1.26
CA ARG A 84 -6.74 1.54 1.42
C ARG A 84 -7.05 2.37 2.67
N ILE A 85 -6.43 2.03 3.81
CA ILE A 85 -6.61 2.78 5.06
C ILE A 85 -6.11 4.22 4.88
N PHE A 86 -4.94 4.40 4.27
CA PHE A 86 -4.36 5.71 4.02
C PHE A 86 -5.20 6.56 3.04
N ASP A 87 -5.72 5.94 1.98
CA ASP A 87 -6.65 6.56 1.02
C ASP A 87 -7.94 7.03 1.68
N THR A 88 -8.57 6.21 2.53
CA THR A 88 -9.73 6.63 3.33
C THR A 88 -9.40 7.80 4.26
N LEU A 89 -8.22 7.81 4.88
CA LEU A 89 -7.78 8.93 5.71
C LEU A 89 -7.59 10.22 4.89
N MET A 90 -7.04 10.14 3.68
CA MET A 90 -6.87 11.32 2.81
C MET A 90 -8.23 11.87 2.36
N GLN A 91 -9.17 10.99 2.00
CA GLN A 91 -10.54 11.37 1.66
C GLN A 91 -11.24 12.10 2.81
N SER A 92 -11.18 11.55 4.03
CA SER A 92 -11.75 12.19 5.23
C SER A 92 -11.10 13.55 5.51
N ARG A 93 -9.78 13.70 5.31
CA ARG A 93 -9.10 14.99 5.45
C ARG A 93 -9.52 16.00 4.39
N LEU A 94 -9.73 15.56 3.15
CA LEU A 94 -10.25 16.40 2.09
C LEU A 94 -11.67 16.86 2.40
N GLU A 95 -12.56 15.96 2.81
CA GLU A 95 -13.93 16.29 3.24
C GLU A 95 -13.93 17.33 4.36
N ALA A 96 -13.10 17.12 5.40
CA ALA A 96 -12.98 18.07 6.49
C ALA A 96 -12.43 19.44 6.05
N ALA A 97 -11.52 19.48 5.06
CA ALA A 97 -11.02 20.74 4.50
C ALA A 97 -12.09 21.47 3.67
N VAL A 98 -12.92 20.73 2.94
CA VAL A 98 -14.05 21.29 2.18
C VAL A 98 -15.08 21.90 3.13
N LEU A 99 -15.43 21.21 4.22
CA LEU A 99 -16.33 21.76 5.24
C LEU A 99 -15.77 23.05 5.87
N ARG A 100 -14.47 23.08 6.20
CA ARG A 100 -13.83 24.30 6.71
C ARG A 100 -13.86 25.47 5.72
N LEU A 101 -13.79 25.18 4.42
CA LEU A 101 -13.94 26.19 3.38
C LEU A 101 -15.37 26.70 3.32
N GLU A 102 -16.37 25.82 3.34
CA GLU A 102 -17.79 26.20 3.35
C GLU A 102 -18.14 27.06 4.58
N ASP A 103 -17.63 26.68 5.76
CA ASP A 103 -17.77 27.48 6.98
C ASP A 103 -17.13 28.87 6.82
N ALA A 104 -15.89 28.94 6.30
CA ALA A 104 -15.20 30.20 6.11
C ALA A 104 -15.89 31.11 5.07
N GLU A 105 -16.48 30.53 4.02
CA GLU A 105 -17.25 31.29 3.02
C GLU A 105 -18.57 31.81 3.61
N THR A 106 -19.20 31.05 4.51
CA THR A 106 -20.38 31.49 5.26
C THR A 106 -20.04 32.65 6.18
N ASP A 107 -18.96 32.52 6.96
CA ASP A 107 -18.46 33.58 7.83
C ASP A 107 -18.12 34.86 7.04
N LEU A 108 -17.57 34.71 5.83
CA LEU A 108 -17.25 35.84 4.95
C LEU A 108 -18.51 36.59 4.52
N VAL A 109 -19.58 35.86 4.17
CA VAL A 109 -20.86 36.49 3.82
C VAL A 109 -21.43 37.24 5.01
N GLN A 110 -21.41 36.64 6.21
CA GLN A 110 -21.90 37.30 7.42
C GLN A 110 -21.07 38.55 7.77
N GLY A 111 -19.74 38.46 7.75
CA GLY A 111 -18.87 39.59 8.03
C GLY A 111 -19.08 40.78 7.08
N ARG A 112 -19.42 40.51 5.81
CA ARG A 112 -19.80 41.58 4.85
C ARG A 112 -21.11 42.27 5.20
N VAL A 113 -22.08 41.51 5.72
CA VAL A 113 -23.35 42.07 6.22
C VAL A 113 -23.09 42.95 7.43
N ASP A 114 -22.31 42.46 8.40
CA ASP A 114 -22.00 43.17 9.64
C ASP A 114 -21.27 44.50 9.37
N VAL A 115 -20.26 44.51 8.50
CA VAL A 115 -19.57 45.75 8.07
C VAL A 115 -20.53 46.71 7.37
N SER A 116 -21.41 46.20 6.49
CA SER A 116 -22.41 47.03 5.80
C SER A 116 -23.35 47.69 6.81
N ASP A 117 -23.86 46.95 7.78
CA ASP A 117 -24.80 47.47 8.77
C ASP A 117 -24.13 48.49 9.71
N GLN A 118 -22.86 48.27 10.04
CA GLN A 118 -22.09 49.21 10.88
C GLN A 118 -21.79 50.50 10.12
N ARG A 119 -21.49 50.42 8.82
CA ARG A 119 -21.38 51.61 7.96
C ARG A 119 -22.70 52.39 7.87
N LYS A 120 -23.85 51.69 7.79
CA LYS A 120 -25.16 52.35 7.81
C LYS A 120 -25.45 53.02 9.15
N ALA A 121 -25.08 52.40 10.28
CA ALA A 121 -25.26 52.99 11.60
C ALA A 121 -24.46 54.29 11.74
N VAL A 122 -23.16 54.27 11.40
CA VAL A 122 -22.29 55.45 11.40
C VAL A 122 -22.83 56.55 10.46
N THR A 123 -23.28 56.17 9.26
CA THR A 123 -23.82 57.13 8.27
C THR A 123 -25.16 57.74 8.73
N SER A 124 -26.09 56.92 9.23
CA SER A 124 -27.41 57.38 9.70
C SER A 124 -27.27 58.33 10.87
N TYR A 125 -26.35 58.02 11.78
CA TYR A 125 -25.98 58.92 12.85
C TYR A 125 -25.43 60.25 12.30
N ALA A 126 -24.43 60.23 11.41
CA ALA A 126 -23.85 61.46 10.83
C ALA A 126 -24.89 62.34 10.11
N VAL A 127 -25.81 61.73 9.37
CA VAL A 127 -26.93 62.43 8.71
C VAL A 127 -27.88 63.04 9.75
N SER A 128 -28.25 62.30 10.80
CA SER A 128 -29.11 62.81 11.86
C SER A 128 -28.48 64.01 12.58
N THR A 129 -27.18 63.95 12.88
CA THR A 129 -26.45 65.03 13.52
C THR A 129 -26.37 66.28 12.65
N PHE A 130 -26.18 66.12 11.33
CA PHE A 130 -26.17 67.24 10.38
C PHE A 130 -27.56 67.89 10.21
N GLN A 131 -28.61 67.08 10.11
CA GLN A 131 -29.99 67.55 9.91
C GLN A 131 -30.56 68.26 11.14
N SER A 132 -30.19 67.81 12.34
CA SER A 132 -30.61 68.45 13.60
C SER A 132 -29.90 69.78 13.88
N GLY A 133 -28.90 70.18 13.08
CA GLY A 133 -28.11 71.41 13.32
C GLY A 133 -27.29 71.38 14.61
N ASP A 134 -27.07 70.20 15.18
CA ASP A 134 -26.91 70.05 16.63
C ASP A 134 -25.48 70.33 17.14
N LEU A 135 -24.46 70.25 16.27
CA LEU A 135 -23.07 70.33 16.74
C LEU A 135 -22.50 71.75 16.85
N ALA A 136 -22.99 72.71 16.07
CA ALA A 136 -22.42 74.06 16.02
C ALA A 136 -23.37 75.15 16.52
N SER A 137 -24.69 74.97 16.38
CA SER A 137 -25.66 75.93 16.89
C SER A 137 -26.14 75.61 18.31
N SER A 138 -26.24 74.34 18.71
CA SER A 138 -26.84 73.97 20.00
C SER A 138 -25.91 74.23 21.18
N THR A 139 -24.64 73.85 21.12
CA THR A 139 -23.66 74.12 22.20
C THR A 139 -23.45 75.61 22.45
N LEU A 140 -23.57 76.45 21.42
CA LEU A 140 -23.52 77.91 21.54
C LEU A 140 -24.84 78.53 22.00
N ASN A 141 -26.02 78.06 21.55
CA ASN A 141 -27.32 78.56 22.03
C ASN A 141 -27.67 78.10 23.46
N ILE A 142 -27.32 76.88 23.85
CA ILE A 142 -27.62 76.31 25.18
C ILE A 142 -26.89 77.08 26.29
N ALA A 143 -25.68 77.57 26.03
CA ALA A 143 -24.97 78.47 26.95
C ALA A 143 -25.66 79.85 27.12
N PHE A 144 -26.53 80.25 26.20
CA PHE A 144 -27.29 81.51 26.25
C PHE A 144 -28.76 81.33 26.70
N GLU A 145 -29.35 80.14 26.60
CA GLU A 145 -30.76 79.85 26.96
C GLU A 145 -30.95 79.06 28.26
N ALA A 146 -29.92 78.40 28.81
CA ALA A 146 -30.04 77.65 30.06
C ALA A 146 -30.30 78.57 31.25
N THR A 147 -31.38 78.32 32.01
CA THR A 147 -31.81 79.21 33.10
C THR A 147 -31.22 78.80 34.44
N THR A 148 -30.71 77.56 34.54
CA THR A 148 -30.12 77.01 35.77
C THR A 148 -28.82 76.23 35.52
N PRO A 149 -27.89 76.17 36.50
CA PRO A 149 -26.62 75.43 36.37
C PRO A 149 -26.75 73.91 36.25
N GLU A 150 -27.85 73.33 36.72
CA GLU A 150 -28.12 71.88 36.66
C GLU A 150 -28.52 71.43 35.24
N GLU A 151 -29.31 72.22 34.51
CA GLU A 151 -29.64 71.98 33.10
C GLU A 151 -28.39 71.95 32.22
N VAL A 152 -27.46 72.89 32.43
CA VAL A 152 -26.16 72.89 31.74
C VAL A 152 -25.37 71.60 31.98
N PHE A 153 -25.47 71.02 33.18
CA PHE A 153 -24.74 69.81 33.55
C PHE A 153 -25.36 68.54 32.94
N ASP A 154 -26.68 68.46 32.88
CA ASP A 154 -27.42 67.36 32.24
C ASP A 154 -27.23 67.37 30.71
N GLU A 155 -27.27 68.55 30.08
CA GLU A 155 -26.97 68.71 28.66
C GLU A 155 -25.49 68.40 28.33
N MET A 156 -24.53 68.79 29.19
CA MET A 156 -23.12 68.43 29.03
C MET A 156 -22.90 66.91 29.14
N GLN A 157 -23.59 66.22 30.06
CA GLN A 157 -23.56 64.75 30.14
C GLN A 157 -24.15 64.08 28.91
N ALA A 158 -25.24 64.64 28.36
CA ALA A 158 -25.83 64.16 27.11
C ALA A 158 -24.85 64.32 25.95
N ALA A 159 -24.17 65.47 25.83
CA ALA A 159 -23.16 65.71 24.80
C ALA A 159 -21.95 64.76 24.90
N THR A 160 -21.45 64.48 26.11
CA THR A 160 -20.39 63.47 26.31
C THR A 160 -20.85 62.06 25.95
N THR A 161 -22.09 61.69 26.32
CA THR A 161 -22.67 60.37 25.99
C THR A 161 -22.79 60.18 24.48
N VAL A 162 -23.09 61.25 23.75
CA VAL A 162 -23.21 61.24 22.29
C VAL A 162 -21.83 61.08 21.62
N LEU A 163 -20.79 61.74 22.12
CA LEU A 163 -19.40 61.58 21.65
C LEU A 163 -18.84 60.18 21.97
N ASP A 164 -19.10 59.66 23.17
CA ASP A 164 -18.69 58.30 23.57
C ASP A 164 -19.35 57.24 22.70
N LYS A 165 -20.62 57.44 22.34
CA LYS A 165 -21.33 56.58 21.38
C LYS A 165 -20.71 56.65 19.98
N GLN A 166 -20.29 57.84 19.55
CA GLN A 166 -19.58 58.05 18.28
C GLN A 166 -18.27 57.28 18.23
N GLU A 167 -17.47 57.36 19.29
CA GLU A 167 -16.22 56.62 19.41
C GLU A 167 -16.50 55.11 19.43
N GLY A 168 -17.53 54.67 20.17
CA GLY A 168 -17.96 53.28 20.22
C GLY A 168 -18.39 52.70 18.87
N ASP A 169 -19.21 53.43 18.09
CA ASP A 169 -19.68 52.96 16.78
C ASP A 169 -18.55 52.89 15.75
N LEU A 170 -17.60 53.84 15.77
CA LEU A 170 -16.40 53.81 14.93
C LEU A 170 -15.46 52.67 15.32
N GLN A 171 -15.25 52.43 16.61
CA GLN A 171 -14.47 51.28 17.09
C GLN A 171 -15.12 49.96 16.68
N GLN A 172 -16.45 49.85 16.74
CA GLN A 172 -17.18 48.66 16.29
C GLN A 172 -17.04 48.45 14.77
N LEU A 173 -17.14 49.51 13.97
CA LEU A 173 -16.90 49.42 12.52
C LEU A 173 -15.47 48.95 12.22
N GLN A 174 -14.47 49.55 12.86
CA GLN A 174 -13.08 49.16 12.69
C GLN A 174 -12.86 47.69 13.09
N ALA A 175 -13.44 47.25 14.21
CA ALA A 175 -13.38 45.86 14.64
C ALA A 175 -14.04 44.92 13.61
N ALA A 176 -15.20 45.28 13.06
CA ALA A 176 -15.88 44.50 12.03
C ALA A 176 -15.05 44.41 10.73
N GLU A 177 -14.40 45.50 10.31
CA GLU A 177 -13.54 45.52 9.12
C GLU A 177 -12.30 44.64 9.30
N VAL A 178 -11.67 44.67 10.49
CA VAL A 178 -10.54 43.79 10.83
C VAL A 178 -10.97 42.32 10.86
N LEU A 179 -12.14 42.01 11.43
CA LEU A 179 -12.69 40.65 11.42
C LEU A 179 -13.02 40.16 10.01
N LEU A 180 -13.50 41.06 9.14
CA LEU A 180 -13.77 40.75 7.73
C LEU A 180 -12.47 40.42 6.99
N GLU A 181 -11.42 41.23 7.15
CA GLU A 181 -10.09 40.97 6.56
C GLU A 181 -9.54 39.60 7.00
N LEU A 182 -9.58 39.30 8.30
CA LEU A 182 -9.17 38.00 8.83
C LEU A 182 -9.99 36.84 8.23
N THR A 183 -11.26 37.06 7.97
CA THR A 183 -12.15 36.04 7.37
C THR A 183 -11.83 35.84 5.89
N GLU A 184 -11.48 36.89 5.15
CA GLU A 184 -11.01 36.80 3.77
C GLU A 184 -9.67 36.03 3.68
N GLU A 185 -8.74 36.30 4.58
CA GLU A 185 -7.50 35.53 4.72
C GLU A 185 -7.77 34.06 5.03
N ARG A 186 -8.70 33.78 5.95
CA ARG A 186 -9.11 32.40 6.28
C ARG A 186 -9.68 31.68 5.06
N VAL A 187 -10.53 32.32 4.25
CA VAL A 187 -11.04 31.72 2.99
C VAL A 187 -9.90 31.43 2.02
N ALA A 188 -8.95 32.35 1.86
CA ALA A 188 -7.79 32.11 1.00
C ALA A 188 -6.96 30.91 1.49
N ALA A 189 -6.71 30.83 2.80
CA ALA A 189 -5.97 29.74 3.41
C ALA A 189 -6.69 28.38 3.28
N THR A 190 -8.00 28.33 3.50
CA THR A 190 -8.78 27.07 3.36
C THR A 190 -8.89 26.62 1.91
N LYS A 191 -8.95 27.54 0.92
CA LYS A 191 -8.85 27.21 -0.51
C LYS A 191 -7.52 26.55 -0.85
N LEU A 192 -6.40 27.09 -0.35
CA LEU A 192 -5.08 26.49 -0.52
C LEU A 192 -5.00 25.12 0.14
N GLU A 193 -5.58 24.97 1.34
CA GLU A 193 -5.65 23.68 2.03
C GLU A 193 -6.42 22.64 1.19
N VAL A 194 -7.62 22.97 0.69
CA VAL A 194 -8.42 22.07 -0.16
C VAL A 194 -7.63 21.66 -1.40
N ALA A 195 -6.95 22.59 -2.06
CA ALA A 195 -6.11 22.30 -3.22
C ALA A 195 -5.00 21.30 -2.88
N ALA A 196 -4.28 21.51 -1.78
CA ALA A 196 -3.25 20.59 -1.30
C ALA A 196 -3.84 19.19 -0.97
N ARG A 197 -5.00 19.13 -0.28
CA ARG A 197 -5.67 17.86 0.05
C ARG A 197 -6.16 17.09 -1.15
N ARG A 198 -6.54 17.77 -2.24
CA ARG A 198 -6.89 17.13 -3.51
C ARG A 198 -5.68 16.44 -4.14
N VAL A 199 -4.51 17.08 -4.11
CA VAL A 199 -3.25 16.47 -4.57
C VAL A 199 -2.90 15.25 -3.70
N ASP A 200 -2.87 15.40 -2.38
CA ASP A 200 -2.59 14.28 -1.45
C ASP A 200 -3.53 13.08 -1.69
N SER A 201 -4.82 13.35 -1.94
CA SER A 201 -5.83 12.33 -2.20
C SER A 201 -5.62 11.64 -3.55
N ALA A 202 -5.25 12.40 -4.59
CA ALA A 202 -4.97 11.87 -5.91
C ALA A 202 -3.73 10.94 -5.88
N ASP A 203 -2.66 11.36 -5.24
CA ASP A 203 -1.43 10.57 -5.08
C ASP A 203 -1.70 9.26 -4.31
N SER A 204 -2.51 9.34 -3.26
CA SER A 204 -2.92 8.18 -2.48
C SER A 204 -3.74 7.19 -3.31
N LEU A 205 -4.68 7.70 -4.11
CA LEU A 205 -5.51 6.91 -5.02
C LEU A 205 -4.66 6.20 -6.08
N GLU A 206 -3.71 6.91 -6.71
CA GLU A 206 -2.81 6.34 -7.71
C GLU A 206 -1.94 5.21 -7.12
N LYS A 207 -1.38 5.45 -5.93
CA LYS A 207 -0.59 4.44 -5.21
C LYS A 207 -1.41 3.20 -4.89
N LYS A 208 -2.66 3.37 -4.46
CA LYS A 208 -3.61 2.27 -4.22
C LYS A 208 -3.89 1.48 -5.51
N GLN A 209 -4.18 2.17 -6.61
CA GLN A 209 -4.42 1.54 -7.92
C GLN A 209 -3.21 0.76 -8.42
N THR A 210 -2.01 1.34 -8.32
CA THR A 210 -0.75 0.67 -8.67
C THR A 210 -0.54 -0.61 -7.87
N LEU A 211 -0.81 -0.59 -6.56
CA LEU A 211 -0.70 -1.79 -5.71
C LEU A 211 -1.77 -2.84 -6.04
N GLN A 212 -2.99 -2.42 -6.41
CA GLN A 212 -4.03 -3.33 -6.88
C GLN A 212 -3.64 -4.01 -8.19
N ALA A 213 -3.08 -3.27 -9.16
CA ALA A 213 -2.54 -3.83 -10.39
C ALA A 213 -1.40 -4.83 -10.11
N ARG A 214 -0.47 -4.49 -9.22
CA ARG A 214 0.59 -5.42 -8.76
C ARG A 214 0.03 -6.67 -8.10
N THR A 215 -1.12 -6.58 -7.41
CA THR A 215 -1.81 -7.75 -6.83
C THR A 215 -2.29 -8.70 -7.92
N VAL A 216 -2.82 -8.18 -9.03
CA VAL A 216 -3.24 -9.00 -10.18
C VAL A 216 -2.04 -9.74 -10.77
N VAL A 217 -0.93 -9.03 -11.02
CA VAL A 217 0.32 -9.63 -11.52
C VAL A 217 0.82 -10.73 -10.57
N ALA A 218 0.85 -10.48 -9.26
CA ALA A 218 1.28 -11.47 -8.27
C ALA A 218 0.35 -12.70 -8.22
N LYS A 219 -0.97 -12.53 -8.37
CA LYS A 219 -1.92 -13.65 -8.50
C LYS A 219 -1.60 -14.50 -9.73
N THR A 220 -1.35 -13.87 -10.87
CA THR A 220 -0.99 -14.55 -12.12
C THR A 220 0.31 -15.34 -11.96
N ARG A 221 1.34 -14.77 -11.32
CA ARG A 221 2.59 -15.49 -11.03
C ARG A 221 2.36 -16.73 -10.16
N VAL A 222 1.54 -16.62 -9.12
CA VAL A 222 1.19 -17.80 -8.29
C VAL A 222 0.50 -18.87 -9.13
N ALA A 223 -0.46 -18.51 -9.98
CA ALA A 223 -1.15 -19.46 -10.86
C ALA A 223 -0.19 -20.15 -11.83
N ALA A 224 0.74 -19.39 -12.42
CA ALA A 224 1.80 -19.94 -13.27
C ALA A 224 2.67 -20.94 -12.50
N ARG A 225 3.17 -20.57 -11.30
CA ARG A 225 4.01 -21.48 -10.48
C ARG A 225 3.28 -22.73 -10.00
N VAL A 226 1.98 -22.65 -9.74
CA VAL A 226 1.16 -23.84 -9.46
C VAL A 226 1.11 -24.77 -10.67
N THR A 227 0.99 -24.21 -11.87
CA THR A 227 0.97 -24.97 -13.12
C THR A 227 2.33 -25.62 -13.38
N ASP A 228 3.43 -24.86 -13.25
CA ASP A 228 4.80 -25.35 -13.37
C ASP A 228 5.04 -26.52 -12.39
N LEU A 229 4.71 -26.32 -11.10
CA LEU A 229 4.89 -27.37 -10.09
C LEU A 229 4.11 -28.64 -10.44
N ARG A 230 2.87 -28.52 -10.94
CA ARG A 230 2.08 -29.67 -11.39
C ARG A 230 2.74 -30.37 -12.56
N ALA A 231 3.28 -29.63 -13.53
CA ALA A 231 3.99 -30.21 -14.66
C ALA A 231 5.26 -30.94 -14.21
N THR A 232 6.08 -30.34 -13.33
CA THR A 232 7.30 -30.96 -12.81
C THR A 232 7.00 -32.20 -11.95
N LYS A 233 5.91 -32.20 -11.18
CA LYS A 233 5.43 -33.39 -10.47
C LYS A 233 4.96 -34.51 -11.40
N LYS A 234 4.44 -34.19 -12.58
CA LYS A 234 4.15 -35.23 -13.59
C LYS A 234 5.45 -35.79 -14.18
N LEU A 235 6.47 -34.96 -14.38
CA LEU A 235 7.78 -35.39 -14.85
C LEU A 235 8.45 -36.35 -13.86
N ILE A 236 8.44 -36.07 -12.55
CA ILE A 236 9.03 -36.98 -11.55
C ILE A 236 8.32 -38.34 -11.55
N ALA A 237 6.98 -38.36 -11.54
CA ALA A 237 6.21 -39.61 -11.61
C ALA A 237 6.43 -40.37 -12.92
N SER A 238 6.73 -39.68 -14.02
CA SER A 238 7.10 -40.32 -15.29
C SER A 238 8.52 -40.89 -15.25
N ALA A 239 9.48 -40.14 -14.70
CA ALA A 239 10.86 -40.56 -14.52
C ALA A 239 10.90 -41.80 -13.61
N GLU A 240 10.28 -41.76 -12.43
CA GLU A 240 10.18 -42.91 -11.52
C GLU A 240 9.62 -44.16 -12.21
N ARG A 241 8.53 -44.03 -12.98
CA ARG A 241 7.96 -45.17 -13.72
C ARG A 241 8.90 -45.70 -14.80
N HIS A 242 9.59 -44.82 -15.52
CA HIS A 242 10.56 -45.19 -16.53
C HIS A 242 11.77 -45.91 -15.90
N GLU A 243 12.28 -45.36 -14.81
CA GLU A 243 13.43 -45.89 -14.09
C GLU A 243 13.12 -47.23 -13.41
N LEU A 244 11.93 -47.41 -12.82
CA LEU A 244 11.49 -48.70 -12.30
C LEU A 244 11.43 -49.79 -13.39
N LYS A 245 11.01 -49.44 -14.61
CA LYS A 245 11.03 -50.36 -15.75
C LYS A 245 12.46 -50.72 -16.16
N ARG A 246 13.38 -49.75 -16.27
CA ARG A 246 14.80 -50.02 -16.56
C ARG A 246 15.41 -50.95 -15.52
N ILE A 247 15.20 -50.67 -14.22
CA ILE A 247 15.68 -51.53 -13.13
C ILE A 247 15.11 -52.95 -13.24
N ALA A 248 13.82 -53.10 -13.56
CA ALA A 248 13.21 -54.42 -13.74
C ALA A 248 13.82 -55.21 -14.92
N THR A 249 14.11 -54.53 -16.04
CA THR A 249 14.81 -55.14 -17.19
C THR A 249 16.23 -55.56 -16.81
N LEU A 250 17.00 -54.67 -16.17
CA LEU A 250 18.36 -54.96 -15.72
C LEU A 250 18.40 -56.15 -14.75
N LYS A 251 17.41 -56.28 -13.85
CA LYS A 251 17.28 -57.45 -12.96
C LYS A 251 17.03 -58.74 -13.74
N ARG A 252 16.11 -58.74 -14.70
CA ARG A 252 15.83 -59.92 -15.54
C ARG A 252 17.03 -60.35 -16.38
N GLU A 253 17.78 -59.39 -16.91
CA GLU A 253 19.00 -59.68 -17.67
C GLU A 253 20.14 -60.17 -16.79
N ARG A 254 20.23 -59.70 -15.55
CA ARG A 254 21.15 -60.26 -14.55
C ARG A 254 20.78 -61.71 -14.24
N ASP A 255 19.50 -62.02 -14.03
CA ASP A 255 19.05 -63.37 -13.65
C ASP A 255 19.16 -64.39 -14.80
N ARG A 256 19.43 -63.96 -16.03
CA ARG A 256 19.66 -64.81 -17.22
C ARG A 256 21.14 -65.16 -17.46
N VAL A 257 22.06 -64.51 -16.74
CA VAL A 257 23.51 -64.75 -16.80
C VAL A 257 23.90 -65.54 -15.56
#